data_AF-A0A2N0KZC8-F1
#
_entry.id   AF-A0A2N0KZC8-F1
#
_cell.length_a   1.000
_cell.length_b   1.000
_cell.length_c   1.000
_cell.angle_alpha   90.00
_cell.angle_beta   90.00
_cell.angle_gamma   90.00
#
_symmetry.space_group_name_H-M   'P 1'
#
loop_
_entity.id
_entity.type
_entity.pdbx_description
1 polymer ?
#
loop_
_entity_poly.entity_id
_entity_poly.type
_entity_poly.pdbx_seq_one_letter_code
_entity_poly.pdbx_strand_id
1 'polypeptide(L)' 'MEVQNELYRKELLKGSTETLLLSLLVTEAMYGYQLVKEMDNRSSGYFRFKEGTL' A
#
# COMPACT_ATOMS: atom_id res chain seq x y z
N MET A 1 20.03 7.28 -12.08
CA MET A 1 19.89 6.20 -11.09
C MET A 1 18.64 6.38 -10.22
N GLU A 2 18.32 7.62 -9.79
CA GLU A 2 17.10 7.93 -9.01
C GLU A 2 15.79 7.75 -9.79
N VAL A 3 15.74 8.17 -11.07
CA VAL A 3 14.52 8.06 -11.92
C VAL A 3 14.04 6.61 -12.06
N GLN A 4 14.98 5.66 -12.21
CA GLN A 4 14.63 4.24 -12.36
C GLN A 4 14.00 3.67 -11.07
N ASN A 5 14.48 4.11 -9.90
CA ASN A 5 13.94 3.71 -8.62
C ASN A 5 12.51 4.24 -8.40
N GLU A 6 12.23 5.46 -8.86
CA GLU A 6 10.88 6.05 -8.76
C GLU A 6 9.86 5.31 -9.64
N LEU A 7 10.23 4.98 -10.88
CA LEU A 7 9.37 4.18 -11.77
C LEU A 7 9.11 2.79 -11.20
N TYR A 8 10.16 2.10 -10.74
CA TYR A 8 10.02 0.78 -10.14
C TYR A 8 9.07 0.79 -8.94
N ARG A 9 9.19 1.80 -8.06
CA ARG A 9 8.28 1.98 -6.92
C ARG A 9 6.83 2.18 -7.35
N LYS A 10 6.58 2.99 -8.39
CA LYS A 10 5.21 3.24 -8.90
C LYS A 10 4.57 1.98 -9.48
N GLU A 11 5.32 1.20 -10.25
CA GLU A 11 4.81 -0.04 -10.85
C GLU A 11 4.53 -1.11 -9.79
N LEU A 12 5.41 -1.24 -8.79
CA LEU A 12 5.14 -2.12 -7.64
C LEU A 12 3.87 -1.71 -6.90
N LEU A 13 3.72 -0.41 -6.60
CA LEU A 13 2.51 0.09 -5.94
C LEU A 13 1.25 -0.25 -6.74
N LYS A 14 1.23 0.00 -8.06
CA LYS A 14 0.11 -0.35 -8.93
C LYS A 14 -0.18 -1.86 -8.93
N GLY A 15 0.86 -2.68 -9.08
CA GLY A 15 0.70 -4.13 -9.26
C GLY A 15 0.35 -4.90 -7.99
N SER A 16 0.64 -4.35 -6.79
CA SER A 16 0.48 -5.09 -5.53
C SER A 16 -0.62 -4.56 -4.62
N THR A 17 -1.15 -3.34 -4.82
CA THR A 17 -2.06 -2.71 -3.85
C THR A 17 -3.32 -3.55 -3.62
N GLU A 18 -4.00 -4.00 -4.68
CA GLU A 18 -5.25 -4.77 -4.54
C GLU A 18 -5.05 -6.08 -3.78
N THR A 19 -4.01 -6.85 -4.13
CA THR A 19 -3.67 -8.10 -3.43
C THR A 19 -3.33 -7.86 -1.95
N LEU A 20 -2.63 -6.78 -1.63
CA LEU A 20 -2.32 -6.41 -0.26
C LEU A 20 -3.59 -6.05 0.52
N LEU A 21 -4.51 -5.27 -0.06
CA LEU A 21 -5.80 -4.97 0.57
C LEU A 21 -6.60 -6.23 0.86
N LEU A 22 -6.71 -7.15 -0.12
CA LEU A 22 -7.41 -8.42 0.06
C LEU A 22 -6.75 -9.29 1.15
N SER A 23 -5.41 -9.28 1.23
CA SER A 23 -4.69 -10.02 2.28
C SER A 23 -4.93 -9.49 3.70
N LEU A 24 -5.29 -8.21 3.85
CA LEU A 24 -5.68 -7.63 5.14
C LEU A 24 -7.14 -7.93 5.44
N LEU A 25 -8.02 -7.75 4.45
CA LEU A 25 -9.46 -7.98 4.61
C LEU A 25 -9.81 -9.45 4.89
N VAL A 26 -8.96 -10.40 4.48
CA VAL A 26 -9.14 -11.81 4.83
C VAL A 26 -8.89 -12.08 6.33
N THR A 27 -8.11 -11.23 7.00
CA THR A 27 -7.82 -11.38 8.43
C THR A 27 -8.91 -10.78 9.31
N GLU A 28 -9.43 -9.61 8.93
CA GLU A 28 -10.54 -8.95 9.61
C GLU A 28 -11.14 -7.84 8.73
N ALA A 29 -12.38 -7.44 9.03
CA ALA A 29 -13.00 -6.29 8.38
C ALA A 29 -12.31 -4.99 8.82
N MET A 30 -11.84 -4.20 7.85
CA MET A 30 -11.13 -2.93 8.09
C MET A 30 -11.73 -1.80 7.26
N TYR A 31 -11.85 -0.60 7.82
CA TYR A 31 -12.19 0.60 7.04
C TYR A 31 -10.95 1.23 6.38
N GLY A 32 -11.16 2.09 5.38
CA GLY A 32 -10.09 2.62 4.51
C GLY A 32 -8.83 3.12 5.26
N TYR A 33 -9.00 3.89 6.33
CA TYR A 33 -7.87 4.37 7.11
C TYR A 33 -7.13 3.27 7.89
N GLN A 34 -7.82 2.23 8.39
CA GLN A 34 -7.16 1.08 9.01
C GLN A 34 -6.28 0.35 8.01
N LEU A 35 -6.76 0.15 6.78
CA LEU A 35 -6.00 -0.48 5.70
C LEU A 35 -4.72 0.32 5.40
N VAL A 36 -4.84 1.64 5.22
CA VAL A 36 -3.68 2.51 4.98
C VAL A 36 -2.67 2.44 6.13
N LYS A 37 -3.16 2.51 7.38
CA LYS A 37 -2.29 2.48 8.56
C LYS A 37 -1.57 1.15 8.72
N GLU A 38 -2.27 0.04 8.48
CA GLU A 38 -1.69 -1.29 8.58
C GLU A 38 -0.65 -1.55 7.47
N MET A 39 -0.91 -1.06 6.26
CA MET A 39 0.06 -1.12 5.16
C MET A 39 1.31 -0.28 5.45
N ASP A 40 1.19 0.93 6.00
CA ASP A 40 2.34 1.77 6.41
C ASP A 40 3.16 1.05 7.49
N ASN A 41 2.50 0.49 8.51
CA ASN A 41 3.14 -0.24 9.61
C ASN A 41 3.88 -1.50 9.15
N ARG A 42 3.21 -2.42 8.45
CA ARG A 42 3.80 -3.70 8.03
C ARG A 42 4.95 -3.52 7.04
N SER A 43 4.93 -2.44 6.28
CA SER A 43 5.92 -2.15 5.25
C SER A 43 7.02 -1.19 5.68
N SER A 44 7.04 -0.78 6.96
CA SER A 44 8.02 0.19 7.48
C SER A 44 8.07 1.48 6.64
N GLY A 45 6.92 2.00 6.21
CA GLY A 45 6.83 3.25 5.46
C GLY A 45 6.84 3.13 3.94
N TYR A 46 7.03 1.94 3.37
CA TYR A 46 7.08 1.76 1.92
C TYR A 46 5.73 2.05 1.26
N PHE A 47 4.65 1.47 1.81
CA PHE A 47 3.27 1.68 1.38
C PHE A 47 2.61 2.82 2.17
N ARG A 48 3.09 4.04 1.93
CA ARG A 48 2.47 5.26 2.47
C ARG A 48 1.55 5.90 1.43
N PHE A 49 0.25 5.80 1.67
CA PHE A 49 -0.77 6.42 0.83
C PHE A 49 -1.08 7.87 1.25
N LYS A 50 -1.50 8.69 0.29
CA LYS A 50 -2.03 10.02 0.56
C LYS A 50 -3.53 9.92 0.88
N GLU A 51 -4.08 10.94 1.54
CA GLU A 51 -5.54 11.04 1.71
C GLU A 51 -6.27 10.94 0.36
N GLY A 52 -7.40 10.24 0.35
CA GLY A 52 -8.24 10.04 -0.84
C GLY A 52 -7.75 8.99 -1.84
N THR A 53 -6.77 8.14 -1.47
CA THR A 53 -6.28 7.06 -2.36
C THR A 53 -7.14 5.79 -2.29
N LEU A 54 -7.76 5.53 -1.14
CA LEU A 54 -8.72 4.44 -0.89
C LEU A 54 -10.10 5.01 -0.59
#